data_AF-A0A9E3XI39-F1
#
_entry.id   AF-A0A9E3XI39-F1
#
_cell.length_a   1.000
_cell.length_b   1.000
_cell.length_c   1.000
_cell.angle_alpha   90.00
_cell.angle_beta   90.00
_cell.angle_gamma   90.00
#
_symmetry.space_group_name_H-M   'P 1'
#
loop_
_entity.id
_entity.type
_entity.pdbx_description
1 polymer ?
#
loop_
_entity_poly.entity_id
_entity_poly.type
_entity_poly.pdbx_seq_one_letter_code
_entity_poly.pdbx_strand_id
1 'polypeptide(L)' 'EVFRSAILESAASIILLHNHPSGEVHPSPEDKSITKRLIESGRLLDVPVLDHIIIGSSSYFSFREAGLVEE' A
#
# COMPACT_ATOMS: atom_id res chain seq x y z
N GLU A 1 -3.95 7.00 -11.94
CA GLU A 1 -2.74 7.82 -11.71
C GLU A 1 -1.67 7.08 -10.94
N VAL A 2 -1.96 6.47 -9.77
CA VAL A 2 -0.99 5.72 -8.93
C VAL A 2 -0.11 4.74 -9.72
N PHE A 3 -0.71 3.92 -10.59
CA PHE A 3 0.03 2.94 -11.40
C PHE A 3 0.73 3.51 -12.64
N ARG A 4 0.52 4.77 -13.00
CA ARG A 4 1.06 5.34 -14.26
C ARG A 4 2.58 5.23 -14.30
N SER A 5 3.26 5.65 -13.23
CA SER A 5 4.72 5.58 -13.17
C SER A 5 5.19 4.13 -13.13
N ALA A 6 4.52 3.25 -12.39
CA ALA A 6 4.87 1.84 -12.34
C ALA A 6 4.82 1.18 -13.73
N ILE A 7 3.80 1.49 -14.52
CA ILE A 7 3.68 1.00 -15.90
C ILE A 7 4.78 1.58 -16.80
N LEU A 8 5.03 2.89 -16.72
CA LEU A 8 6.05 3.54 -17.55
C LEU A 8 7.47 3.04 -17.26
N GLU A 9 7.75 2.72 -16.00
CA GLU A 9 9.04 2.19 -15.56
C GLU A 9 9.14 0.66 -15.69
N SER A 10 8.11 0.00 -16.25
CA SER A 10 8.05 -1.48 -16.33
C SER A 10 8.27 -2.16 -14.96
N ALA A 11 7.72 -1.57 -13.90
CA ALA A 11 7.88 -2.07 -12.55
C ALA A 11 7.17 -3.44 -12.40
N ALA A 12 7.90 -4.43 -11.87
CA ALA A 12 7.35 -5.75 -11.60
C ALA A 12 6.29 -5.75 -10.49
N SER A 13 6.32 -4.75 -9.61
CA SER A 13 5.40 -4.61 -8.47
C SER A 13 5.58 -3.24 -7.82
N ILE A 14 4.70 -2.87 -6.87
CA ILE A 14 4.82 -1.65 -6.07
C ILE A 14 4.62 -1.91 -4.58
N ILE A 15 5.14 -1.02 -3.75
CA ILE A 15 4.81 -0.89 -2.33
C ILE A 15 4.22 0.50 -2.12
N LEU A 16 3.14 0.58 -1.36
CA LEU A 16 2.51 1.85 -1.00
C LEU A 16 3.10 2.32 0.34
N LEU A 17 3.33 3.62 0.46
CA LEU A 17 3.74 4.24 1.72
C LEU A 17 2.95 5.52 1.95
N HIS A 18 2.52 5.74 3.18
CA HIS A 18 2.12 7.06 3.64
C HIS A 18 2.49 7.25 5.11
N ASN A 19 2.57 8.50 5.55
CA ASN A 19 2.89 8.85 6.92
C ASN A 19 1.64 9.30 7.67
N HIS A 20 1.56 8.95 8.95
CA HIS A 20 0.62 9.56 9.88
C HIS A 20 1.36 10.63 10.70
N PRO A 21 1.11 11.94 10.46
CA PRO A 21 1.79 13.00 11.20
C PRO A 21 1.55 12.96 12.71
N SER A 22 0.47 12.32 13.16
CA SER A 22 0.17 12.06 14.57
C SER A 22 1.17 11.12 15.25
N GLY A 23 1.92 10.33 14.47
CA GLY A 23 2.82 9.29 14.95
C GLY A 23 2.14 7.93 15.20
N GLU A 24 0.80 7.88 15.25
CA GLU A 24 0.01 6.66 15.40
C GLU A 24 -0.08 5.89 14.08
N VAL A 25 0.24 4.60 14.08
CA VAL A 25 0.34 3.81 12.84
C VAL A 25 -0.89 2.95 12.55
N HIS A 26 -1.91 3.01 13.40
CA HIS A 26 -3.14 2.24 13.19
C HIS A 26 -3.86 2.72 11.92
N PRO A 27 -4.17 1.83 10.97
CA PRO A 27 -4.83 2.21 9.73
C PRO A 27 -6.27 2.64 9.97
N SER A 28 -6.64 3.77 9.38
CA SER A 28 -8.02 4.24 9.31
C SER A 28 -8.89 3.33 8.42
N PRO A 29 -10.23 3.41 8.53
CA PRO A 29 -11.13 2.76 7.58
C PRO A 29 -10.84 3.16 6.12
N GLU A 30 -10.47 4.42 5.89
CA GLU A 30 -10.12 4.96 4.59
C GLU A 30 -8.83 4.33 4.05
N ASP A 31 -7.80 4.16 4.90
CA ASP A 31 -6.56 3.48 4.52
C ASP A 31 -6.85 2.06 4.06
N LYS A 32 -7.69 1.32 4.80
CA LYS A 32 -8.07 -0.05 4.41
C LYS A 32 -8.84 -0.07 3.09
N SER A 33 -9.77 0.84 2.91
CA SER A 33 -10.58 0.96 1.70
C SER A 33 -9.73 1.28 0.46
N ILE A 34 -8.83 2.26 0.55
CA ILE A 34 -7.96 2.62 -0.57
C ILE A 34 -6.95 1.52 -0.87
N THR A 35 -6.38 0.88 0.16
CA THR A 35 -5.45 -0.25 0.00
C THR A 35 -6.11 -1.38 -0.78
N LYS A 36 -7.33 -1.78 -0.39
CA LYS A 36 -8.07 -2.83 -1.08
C LYS A 36 -8.28 -2.51 -2.56
N ARG A 37 -8.71 -1.27 -2.87
CA ARG A 37 -8.90 -0.83 -4.25
C ARG A 37 -7.60 -0.84 -5.06
N LEU A 38 -6.48 -0.47 -4.44
CA LEU A 38 -5.17 -0.47 -5.09
C LEU A 38 -4.64 -1.88 -5.31
N ILE A 39 -4.82 -2.81 -4.37
CA ILE A 39 -4.51 -4.24 -4.57
C ILE A 39 -5.30 -4.79 -5.76
N GLU A 40 -6.63 -4.57 -5.78
CA GLU A 40 -7.49 -5.03 -6.87
C GLU A 40 -7.06 -4.44 -8.22
N SER A 41 -6.72 -3.14 -8.24
CA SER A 41 -6.23 -2.46 -9.45
C SER A 41 -4.88 -2.99 -9.91
N GLY A 42 -3.96 -3.24 -8.99
CA GLY A 42 -2.64 -3.80 -9.29
C GLY A 42 -2.75 -5.19 -9.91
N ARG A 43 -3.64 -6.03 -9.38
CA ARG A 43 -3.94 -7.35 -9.96
C ARG A 43 -4.50 -7.26 -11.38
N LEU A 44 -5.36 -6.27 -11.67
CA LEU A 44 -5.91 -6.07 -13.02
C LEU A 44 -4.87 -5.56 -14.02
N LEU A 45 -3.88 -4.82 -13.54
CA LEU A 45 -2.84 -4.20 -14.36
C LEU A 45 -1.55 -5.05 -14.46
N ASP A 46 -1.53 -6.22 -13.82
CA ASP A 46 -0.36 -7.09 -13.68
C ASP A 46 0.84 -6.37 -13.01
N VAL A 47 0.53 -5.48 -12.05
CA VAL A 47 1.50 -4.79 -11.19
C VAL A 47 1.05 -4.96 -9.74
N PRO A 48 1.41 -6.08 -9.08
CA PRO A 48 0.95 -6.38 -7.72
C PRO A 48 1.42 -5.33 -6.70
N VAL A 49 0.57 -5.09 -5.71
CA VAL A 49 0.91 -4.29 -4.52
C VAL A 49 1.43 -5.25 -3.46
N LEU A 50 2.73 -5.22 -3.18
CA LEU A 50 3.35 -6.16 -2.24
C LEU A 50 3.08 -5.83 -0.79
N ASP A 51 2.92 -4.54 -0.48
CA ASP A 51 2.61 -4.08 0.87
C ASP A 51 2.06 -2.64 0.83
N HIS A 52 1.42 -2.26 1.92
CA HIS A 52 1.16 -0.87 2.27
C HIS A 52 1.71 -0.59 3.65
N ILE A 53 2.63 0.37 3.75
CA ILE A 53 3.32 0.71 4.99
C ILE A 53 2.87 2.09 5.46
N ILE A 54 2.34 2.15 6.68
CA ILE A 54 2.06 3.39 7.39
C ILE A 54 3.27 3.71 8.28
N ILE A 55 3.89 4.87 8.09
CA ILE A 55 5.05 5.30 8.88
C ILE A 55 4.61 6.28 9.96
N GLY A 56 4.95 5.98 11.21
CA GLY A 56 4.79 6.84 12.38
C GLY A 56 6.13 7.42 12.87
N SER A 57 6.15 7.96 14.08
CA SER A 57 7.36 8.63 14.62
C SER A 57 8.48 7.67 15.02
N SER A 58 8.12 6.48 15.52
CA SER A 58 9.08 5.45 15.96
C SER A 58 8.62 4.02 15.65
N SER A 59 7.55 3.90 14.87
CA SER A 59 6.91 2.64 14.52
C SER A 59 6.39 2.69 13.08
N TYR A 60 6.01 1.54 12.57
CA TYR A 60 5.29 1.41 11.30
C TYR A 60 4.18 0.37 11.44
N PHE A 61 3.24 0.38 10.50
CA PHE A 61 2.27 -0.68 10.31
C PHE A 61 2.41 -1.21 8.89
N SER A 62 2.66 -2.52 8.73
CA SER A 62 2.64 -3.21 7.44
C SER A 62 1.32 -3.95 7.28
N PHE A 63 0.61 -3.66 6.19
CA PHE A 63 -0.61 -4.38 5.84
C PHE A 63 -0.33 -5.85 5.53
N ARG A 64 0.83 -6.17 4.95
CA ARG A 64 1.27 -7.55 4.70
C ARG A 64 1.53 -8.30 6.00
N GLU A 65 2.29 -7.73 6.93
CA GLU A 65 2.54 -8.34 8.25
C GLU A 65 1.24 -8.56 9.02
N ALA A 66 0.26 -7.67 8.85
CA ALA A 66 -1.07 -7.78 9.45
C ALA A 66 -2.03 -8.76 8.72
N GLY A 67 -1.60 -9.39 7.63
CA GLY A 67 -2.42 -10.33 6.85
C GLY A 67 -3.56 -9.67 6.05
N LEU A 68 -3.43 -8.39 5.73
CA LEU A 68 -4.41 -7.61 4.96
C LEU A 68 -4.04 -7.47 3.48
N VAL A 69 -2.82 -7.88 3.12
CA VAL A 69 -2.33 -8.05 1.74
C VAL A 69 -1.88 -9.49 1.61
N GLU A 70 -2.41 -10.22 0.63
CA GLU A 70 -2.03 -11.60 0.31
C GLU A 70 -0.98 -11.63 -0.83
N GLU A 71 -0.31 -12.76 -1.03
CA GLU A 71 0.67 -12.99 -2.12
C GLU A 71 0.06 -12.97 -3.52
#